data_AF-A0A3M1RZA0-F1
#
_entry.id   AF-A0A3M1RZA0-F1
#
_cell.length_a   1.000
_cell.length_b   1.000
_cell.length_c   1.000
_cell.angle_alpha   90.00
_cell.angle_beta   90.00
_cell.angle_gamma   90.00
#
_symmetry.space_group_name_H-M   'P 1'
#
loop_
_entity.id
_entity.type
_entity.pdbx_description
1 polymer ?
#
loop_
_entity_poly.entity_id
_entity_poly.type
_entity_poly.pdbx_seq_one_letter_code
_entity_poly.pdbx_strand_id
1 'polypeptide(L)'
;AIICINKIDLVDPADLQPLIGSYGRQGYRTLLLSARTGYGIEHLIDLLRHRTSVVAGQSGVGKSSLINAVDPDLHLAVREVSRETEKGRHTTTVARLYPLKFGGYICDTPGIRQFQPWDLIPEEVVNYFRDLRPWINRCRFPNCTHIHEADCAVKDAVADGRIDERRYEAYCHLFRGDPIAEK
;
A
#
# COMPACT_ATOMS: atom_id res chain seq x y z
N ALA A 1 -4.89 8.57 -1.90
CA ALA A 1 -4.86 7.14 -2.24
C ALA A 1 -5.88 6.39 -1.39
N ILE A 2 -6.39 5.26 -1.88
CA ILE A 2 -7.23 4.33 -1.13
C ILE A 2 -6.41 3.05 -0.97
N ILE A 3 -6.43 2.45 0.22
CA ILE A 3 -5.72 1.21 0.50
C ILE A 3 -6.70 0.06 0.33
N CYS A 4 -6.42 -0.82 -0.62
CA CYS A 4 -7.26 -1.97 -0.92
C CYS A 4 -6.57 -3.24 -0.43
N ILE A 5 -7.11 -3.89 0.60
CA ILE A 5 -6.62 -5.16 1.12
C ILE A 5 -7.44 -6.27 0.46
N ASN A 6 -6.84 -6.96 -0.50
CA ASN A 6 -7.48 -8.04 -1.25
C ASN A 6 -7.24 -9.41 -0.58
N LYS A 7 -7.97 -10.44 -1.05
CA LYS A 7 -7.88 -11.83 -0.61
C LYS A 7 -8.21 -12.02 0.88
N ILE A 8 -9.14 -11.22 1.39
CA ILE A 8 -9.59 -11.36 2.78
C ILE A 8 -10.27 -12.70 3.05
N ASP A 9 -10.65 -13.45 1.99
CA ASP A 9 -11.16 -14.82 2.11
C ASP A 9 -10.11 -15.83 2.62
N LEU A 10 -8.84 -15.43 2.76
CA LEU A 10 -7.76 -16.28 3.25
C LEU A 10 -7.40 -16.06 4.73
N VAL A 11 -7.97 -15.04 5.38
CA VAL A 11 -7.60 -14.62 6.75
C VAL A 11 -8.84 -14.23 7.54
N ASP A 12 -8.73 -14.18 8.86
CA ASP A 12 -9.78 -13.58 9.69
C ASP A 12 -9.73 -12.04 9.54
N PRO A 13 -10.83 -11.38 9.14
CA PRO A 13 -10.88 -9.92 9.09
C PRO A 13 -10.57 -9.21 10.42
N ALA A 14 -10.72 -9.90 11.56
CA ALA A 14 -10.33 -9.39 12.88
C ALA A 14 -8.83 -9.10 12.96
N ASP A 15 -8.00 -9.94 12.35
CA ASP A 15 -6.53 -9.80 12.35
C ASP A 15 -6.07 -8.55 11.58
N LEU A 16 -6.92 -8.02 10.70
CA LEU A 16 -6.64 -6.83 9.89
C LEU A 16 -6.99 -5.53 10.63
N GLN A 17 -7.73 -5.56 11.75
CA GLN A 17 -8.17 -4.37 12.47
C GLN A 17 -7.02 -3.44 12.88
N PRO A 18 -5.89 -3.94 13.43
CA PRO A 18 -4.77 -3.06 13.75
C PRO A 18 -4.22 -2.32 12.54
N LEU A 19 -4.11 -3.00 11.39
CA LEU A 19 -3.61 -2.42 10.14
C LEU A 19 -4.58 -1.38 9.58
N ILE A 20 -5.88 -1.68 9.59
CA ILE A 20 -6.95 -0.78 9.15
C ILE A 20 -6.95 0.48 10.02
N GLY A 21 -6.89 0.31 11.35
CA GLY A 21 -6.85 1.42 12.31
C GLY A 21 -5.60 2.28 12.14
N SER A 22 -4.44 1.66 11.91
CA SER A 22 -3.17 2.34 11.67
C SER A 22 -3.25 3.29 10.46
N TYR A 23 -3.74 2.80 9.32
CA TYR A 23 -3.93 3.63 8.12
C TYR A 23 -5.10 4.61 8.24
N GLY A 24 -6.17 4.22 8.93
CA GLY A 24 -7.33 5.08 9.19
C GLY A 24 -6.95 6.32 10.00
N ARG A 25 -6.12 6.18 11.04
CA ARG A 25 -5.57 7.30 11.83
C ARG A 25 -4.75 8.29 10.98
N GLN A 26 -4.20 7.83 9.85
CA GLN A 26 -3.45 8.67 8.89
C GLN A 26 -4.34 9.34 7.83
N GLY A 27 -5.66 9.15 7.92
CA GLY A 27 -6.65 9.68 6.97
C GLY A 27 -6.72 8.90 5.65
N TYR A 28 -6.17 7.68 5.58
CA TYR A 28 -6.40 6.81 4.43
C TYR A 28 -7.70 6.04 4.58
N ARG A 29 -8.49 5.99 3.50
CA ARG A 29 -9.60 5.04 3.41
C ARG A 29 -9.03 3.65 3.11
N THR A 30 -9.41 2.68 3.92
CA THR A 30 -9.03 1.27 3.74
C THR A 30 -10.28 0.46 3.35
N LEU A 31 -10.17 -0.37 2.33
CA LEU A 31 -11.22 -1.28 1.88
C LEU A 31 -10.73 -2.72 2.02
N LEU A 32 -11.58 -3.55 2.62
CA LEU A 32 -11.42 -5.00 2.62
C LEU A 32 -12.14 -5.56 1.40
N LEU A 33 -11.42 -6.34 0.60
CA LEU A 33 -11.90 -6.85 -0.68
C LEU A 33 -11.57 -8.33 -0.83
N SER A 34 -12.44 -9.05 -1.55
CA SER A 34 -12.09 -10.35 -2.10
C SER A 34 -12.61 -10.44 -3.53
N ALA A 35 -11.68 -10.40 -4.48
CA ALA A 35 -11.99 -10.62 -5.89
C ALA A 35 -12.63 -12.01 -6.15
N ARG A 36 -12.37 -12.98 -5.26
CA ARG A 36 -12.89 -14.35 -5.37
C ARG A 36 -14.35 -14.44 -4.94
N THR A 37 -14.70 -13.81 -3.82
CA THR A 37 -16.06 -13.89 -3.25
C THR A 37 -16.96 -12.73 -3.66
N GLY A 38 -16.39 -11.65 -4.22
CA GLY A 38 -17.11 -10.41 -4.52
C GLY A 38 -17.22 -9.46 -3.33
N TYR A 39 -16.68 -9.82 -2.15
CA TYR A 39 -16.78 -8.99 -0.97
C TYR A 39 -16.16 -7.59 -1.22
N GLY A 40 -16.93 -6.55 -0.88
CA GLY A 40 -16.50 -5.14 -0.95
C GLY A 40 -16.33 -4.56 -2.36
N ILE A 41 -16.60 -5.34 -3.42
CA ILE A 41 -16.41 -4.91 -4.81
C ILE A 41 -17.39 -3.79 -5.18
N GLU A 42 -18.63 -3.83 -4.70
CA GLU A 42 -19.62 -2.77 -4.95
C GLU A 42 -19.15 -1.41 -4.38
N HIS A 43 -18.63 -1.40 -3.15
CA HIS A 43 -18.03 -0.19 -2.57
C HIS A 43 -16.83 0.32 -3.37
N LEU A 44 -16.06 -0.57 -3.98
CA LEU A 44 -14.95 -0.18 -4.86
C LEU A 44 -15.48 0.43 -6.16
N ILE A 45 -16.52 -0.15 -6.78
CA ILE A 45 -17.16 0.38 -7.99
C ILE A 45 -17.64 1.82 -7.76
N ASP A 46 -18.31 2.08 -6.64
CA ASP A 46 -18.80 3.42 -6.31
C ASP A 46 -17.68 4.46 -6.20
N LEU A 47 -16.50 4.05 -5.74
CA LEU A 47 -15.34 4.92 -5.64
C LEU A 47 -14.63 5.16 -6.96
N LEU A 48 -14.76 4.23 -7.91
CA LEU A 48 -14.18 4.30 -9.25
C LEU A 48 -15.09 5.03 -10.24
N ARG A 49 -16.39 5.11 -9.96
CA ARG A 49 -17.39 5.64 -10.88
C ARG A 49 -17.04 7.06 -11.34
N HIS A 50 -16.97 7.23 -12.67
CA HIS A 50 -16.61 8.48 -13.35
C HIS A 50 -15.23 9.04 -12.98
N ARG A 51 -14.30 8.20 -12.49
CA ARG A 51 -12.95 8.60 -12.13
C ARG A 51 -11.90 7.85 -12.93
N THR A 52 -10.74 8.47 -13.09
CA THR A 52 -9.54 7.80 -13.59
C THR A 52 -8.69 7.35 -12.42
N SER A 53 -8.43 6.06 -12.31
CA SER A 53 -7.70 5.45 -11.20
C SER A 53 -6.54 4.60 -11.68
N VAL A 54 -5.48 4.54 -10.89
CA VAL A 54 -4.30 3.68 -11.15
C VAL A 54 -4.26 2.60 -10.07
N VAL A 55 -4.15 1.34 -10.49
CA VAL A 55 -3.98 0.22 -9.55
C VAL A 55 -2.49 -0.05 -9.39
N ALA A 56 -1.98 0.15 -8.17
CA ALA A 56 -0.58 -0.07 -7.82
C ALA A 56 -0.46 -1.14 -6.72
N GLY A 57 0.60 -1.95 -6.79
CA GLY A 57 0.88 -2.98 -5.80
C GLY A 57 1.84 -4.04 -6.33
N GLN A 58 2.40 -4.83 -5.41
CA GLN A 58 3.34 -5.90 -5.74
C GLN A 58 2.74 -6.92 -6.70
N SER A 59 3.60 -7.72 -7.32
CA SER A 59 3.11 -8.85 -8.10
C SER A 59 2.39 -9.87 -7.21
N GLY A 60 1.36 -10.55 -7.74
CA GLY A 60 0.63 -11.58 -6.99
C GLY A 60 -0.43 -11.08 -5.99
N VAL A 61 -0.54 -9.78 -5.70
CA VAL A 61 -1.58 -9.24 -4.78
C VAL A 61 -3.01 -9.29 -5.34
N GLY A 62 -3.17 -9.60 -6.63
CA GLY A 62 -4.48 -9.79 -7.28
C GLY A 62 -5.07 -8.55 -7.97
N LYS A 63 -4.22 -7.66 -8.50
CA LYS A 63 -4.65 -6.45 -9.25
C LYS A 63 -5.59 -6.79 -10.42
N SER A 64 -5.16 -7.64 -11.35
CA SER A 64 -5.97 -8.01 -12.52
C SER A 64 -7.25 -8.76 -12.13
N SER A 65 -7.20 -9.58 -11.08
CA SER A 65 -8.39 -10.24 -10.52
C SER A 65 -9.40 -9.23 -9.97
N LEU A 66 -8.94 -8.18 -9.27
CA LEU A 66 -9.80 -7.11 -8.79
C LEU A 66 -10.42 -6.31 -9.94
N ILE A 67 -9.64 -6.01 -10.98
CA ILE A 67 -10.16 -5.28 -12.14
C ILE A 67 -11.25 -6.10 -12.85
N ASN A 68 -11.05 -7.40 -13.04
CA ASN A 68 -12.10 -8.29 -13.57
C ASN A 68 -13.32 -8.40 -12.64
N ALA A 69 -13.14 -8.31 -11.32
CA ALA A 69 -14.27 -8.32 -10.39
C ALA A 69 -15.08 -7.01 -10.48
N VAL A 70 -14.39 -5.87 -10.66
CA VAL A 70 -15.03 -4.55 -10.85
C VAL A 70 -15.75 -4.45 -12.19
N ASP A 71 -15.13 -4.95 -13.26
CA ASP A 71 -15.73 -4.99 -14.58
C ASP A 71 -15.40 -6.31 -15.31
N PRO A 72 -16.30 -7.31 -15.22
CA PRO A 72 -16.10 -8.63 -15.83
C PRO A 72 -15.88 -8.61 -17.34
N ASP A 73 -16.37 -7.58 -18.03
CA ASP A 73 -16.32 -7.47 -19.50
C ASP A 73 -14.90 -7.14 -20.01
N LEU A 74 -13.99 -6.74 -19.13
CA LEU A 74 -12.59 -6.45 -19.47
C LEU A 74 -11.75 -7.70 -19.74
N HIS A 75 -12.18 -8.87 -19.25
CA HIS A 75 -11.56 -10.18 -19.48
C HIS A 75 -10.01 -10.19 -19.42
N LEU A 76 -9.44 -9.50 -18.42
CA LEU A 76 -7.99 -9.45 -18.26
C LEU A 76 -7.42 -10.84 -17.99
N ALA A 77 -6.28 -11.15 -18.60
CA ALA A 77 -5.57 -12.39 -18.33
C ALA A 77 -5.13 -12.45 -16.86
N VAL A 78 -5.68 -13.41 -16.11
CA VAL A 78 -5.26 -13.72 -14.73
C VAL A 78 -4.48 -15.03 -14.79
N ARG A 79 -3.17 -14.99 -14.49
CA ARG A 79 -2.38 -16.21 -14.30
C ARG A 79 -2.18 -16.46 -12.82
N GLU A 80 -2.37 -17.70 -12.39
CA GLU A 80 -2.00 -18.14 -11.03
C GLU A 80 -0.49 -17.99 -10.82
N VAL A 81 -0.09 -17.62 -9.60
CA VAL A 81 1.32 -17.62 -9.21
C VAL A 81 1.75 -19.09 -9.13
N SER A 82 2.60 -19.55 -10.07
CA SER A 82 3.08 -20.93 -10.10
C SER A 82 3.82 -21.27 -8.81
N ARG A 83 3.35 -22.31 -8.09
CA ARG A 83 3.97 -22.84 -6.86
C ARG A 83 5.34 -23.50 -7.08
N GLU A 84 5.74 -23.73 -8.32
CA GLU A 84 6.89 -24.57 -8.68
C GLU A 84 8.18 -23.79 -8.98
N THR A 85 8.12 -22.45 -9.00
CA THR A 85 9.30 -21.58 -9.09
C THR A 85 9.00 -20.32 -8.28
N GLU A 86 9.82 -19.99 -7.29
CA GLU A 86 9.78 -18.72 -6.53
C GLU A 86 10.11 -17.48 -7.40
N LYS A 87 9.85 -17.55 -8.72
CA LYS A 87 10.07 -16.48 -9.68
C LYS A 87 8.89 -16.39 -10.63
N GLY A 88 7.85 -15.68 -10.19
CA GLY A 88 6.70 -15.37 -11.04
C GLY A 88 7.13 -14.66 -12.34
N ARG A 89 6.99 -15.36 -13.48
CA ARG A 89 7.24 -14.82 -14.81
C ARG A 89 5.97 -14.10 -15.30
N HIS A 90 5.96 -12.77 -15.27
CA HIS A 90 4.75 -11.92 -15.32
C HIS A 90 4.24 -11.60 -16.73
N THR A 91 2.94 -11.27 -16.83
CA THR A 91 2.16 -11.14 -18.08
C THR A 91 1.75 -9.70 -18.43
N THR A 92 1.82 -8.72 -17.53
CA THR A 92 1.51 -7.30 -17.83
C THR A 92 2.81 -6.48 -17.84
N THR A 93 3.42 -6.33 -19.02
CA THR A 93 4.70 -5.60 -19.24
C THR A 93 4.53 -4.12 -19.55
N VAL A 94 3.28 -3.67 -19.75
CA VAL A 94 2.93 -2.30 -20.16
C VAL A 94 1.74 -1.83 -19.34
N ALA A 95 1.77 -0.59 -18.87
CA ALA A 95 0.61 0.02 -18.23
C ALA A 95 -0.53 0.16 -19.25
N ARG A 96 -1.73 -0.32 -18.93
CA ARG A 96 -2.88 -0.31 -19.84
C ARG A 96 -4.05 0.40 -19.20
N LEU A 97 -4.65 1.33 -19.95
CA LEU A 97 -5.82 2.09 -19.54
C LEU A 97 -7.08 1.45 -20.11
N TYR A 98 -8.01 1.08 -19.25
CA TYR A 98 -9.28 0.45 -19.60
C TYR A 98 -10.44 1.39 -19.27
N PRO A 99 -11.37 1.63 -20.20
CA PRO A 99 -12.63 2.29 -19.88
C PRO A 99 -13.49 1.37 -19.02
N LEU A 100 -14.19 1.93 -18.03
CA LEU A 100 -15.12 1.18 -17.17
C LEU A 100 -16.54 1.34 -17.68
N LYS A 101 -17.36 0.28 -17.65
CA LYS A 101 -18.76 0.31 -18.14
C LYS A 101 -19.65 1.33 -17.44
N PHE A 102 -19.32 1.68 -16.21
CA PHE A 102 -20.02 2.67 -15.39
C PHE A 102 -19.40 4.08 -15.49
N GLY A 103 -18.50 4.30 -16.46
CA GLY A 103 -17.80 5.55 -16.70
C GLY A 103 -16.53 5.69 -15.85
N GLY A 104 -15.53 6.38 -16.41
CA GLY A 104 -14.19 6.49 -15.84
C GLY A 104 -13.20 5.52 -16.49
N TYR A 105 -12.00 5.46 -15.93
CA TYR A 105 -10.91 4.62 -16.45
C TYR A 105 -10.12 3.97 -15.32
N ILE A 106 -9.61 2.77 -15.56
CA ILE A 106 -8.68 2.08 -14.68
C ILE A 106 -7.39 1.76 -15.42
N CYS A 107 -6.27 2.19 -14.85
CA CYS A 107 -4.94 1.89 -15.35
C CYS A 107 -4.39 0.69 -14.58
N ASP A 108 -4.25 -0.45 -15.25
CA ASP A 108 -3.51 -1.61 -14.73
C ASP A 108 -2.02 -1.36 -14.94
N THR A 109 -1.26 -1.41 -13.85
CA THR A 109 0.20 -1.23 -13.90
C THR A 109 0.89 -2.58 -13.67
N PRO A 110 2.08 -2.79 -14.29
CA PRO A 110 2.92 -3.93 -13.95
C PRO A 110 3.10 -4.05 -12.44
N GLY A 111 3.14 -5.28 -11.92
CA GLY A 111 3.43 -5.47 -10.50
C GLY A 111 4.78 -4.86 -10.14
N ILE A 112 4.79 -4.06 -9.08
CA ILE A 112 6.01 -3.46 -8.55
C ILE A 112 6.85 -4.61 -7.95
N ARG A 113 7.99 -4.92 -8.56
CA ARG A 113 8.91 -5.97 -8.06
C ARG A 113 9.84 -5.42 -6.99
N GLN A 114 10.45 -4.28 -7.28
CA GLN A 114 11.30 -3.56 -6.36
C GLN A 114 10.78 -2.13 -6.32
N PHE A 115 10.31 -1.70 -5.15
CA PHE A 115 9.98 -0.31 -4.91
C PHE A 115 11.15 0.32 -4.17
N GLN A 116 12.03 0.95 -4.93
CA GLN A 116 12.94 1.94 -4.39
C GLN A 116 12.53 3.26 -4.99
N PRO A 117 12.05 4.22 -4.18
CA PRO A 117 11.82 5.55 -4.68
C PRO A 117 13.19 6.12 -5.09
N TRP A 118 13.32 6.42 -6.38
CA TRP A 118 14.52 7.02 -6.96
C TRP A 118 14.72 8.41 -6.36
N ASP A 119 15.97 8.80 -6.15
CA ASP A 119 16.36 10.14 -5.66
C ASP A 119 15.74 10.54 -4.31
N LEU A 120 15.58 9.58 -3.37
CA LEU A 120 15.24 9.93 -1.99
C LEU A 120 16.42 10.60 -1.30
N ILE A 121 16.17 11.82 -0.83
CA ILE A 121 17.02 12.51 0.13
C ILE A 121 16.62 12.01 1.53
N PRO A 122 17.50 11.34 2.31
CA PRO A 122 17.17 10.77 3.61
C PRO A 122 16.46 11.74 4.57
N GLU A 123 16.90 12.99 4.57
CA GLU A 123 16.35 14.07 5.40
C GLU A 123 14.90 14.41 5.05
N GLU A 124 14.47 14.15 3.81
CA GLU A 124 13.09 14.35 3.37
C GLU A 124 12.18 13.17 3.68
N VAL A 125 12.74 11.98 3.97
CA VAL A 125 11.97 10.74 4.11
C VAL A 125 10.86 10.89 5.17
N VAL A 126 11.16 11.56 6.29
CA VAL A 126 10.20 11.76 7.38
C VAL A 126 8.97 12.53 6.92
N ASN A 127 9.13 13.43 5.95
CA ASN A 127 8.03 14.19 5.38
C ASN A 127 7.11 13.29 4.56
N TYR A 128 7.49 12.10 4.11
CA TYR A 128 6.55 11.21 3.40
C TYR A 128 5.64 10.40 4.36
N PHE A 129 5.89 10.46 5.68
CA PHE A 129 5.14 9.72 6.70
C PHE A 129 4.13 10.62 7.44
N ARG A 130 2.85 10.51 7.07
CA ARG A 130 1.76 11.34 7.64
C ARG A 130 1.60 11.20 9.16
N ASP A 131 1.89 10.02 9.67
CA ASP A 131 1.87 9.64 11.09
C ASP A 131 3.03 10.21 11.89
N LEU A 132 4.21 10.39 11.28
CA LEU A 132 5.40 10.94 11.95
C LEU A 132 5.39 12.48 11.97
N ARG A 133 4.90 13.12 10.89
CA ARG A 133 4.84 14.59 10.72
C ARG A 133 4.39 15.39 11.96
N PRO A 134 3.35 14.97 12.74
CA PRO A 134 2.91 15.74 13.91
C PRO A 134 3.94 15.83 15.05
N TRP A 135 4.94 14.96 15.05
CA TRP A 135 5.90 14.77 16.14
C TRP A 135 7.29 15.36 15.83
N ILE A 136 7.64 15.57 14.56
CA ILE A 136 9.00 15.93 14.14
C ILE A 136 9.49 17.23 14.80
N ASN A 137 8.60 18.22 14.96
CA ASN A 137 8.91 19.52 15.55
C ASN A 137 8.81 19.54 17.09
N ARG A 138 8.57 18.38 17.72
CA ARG A 138 8.47 18.23 19.17
C ARG A 138 9.73 17.61 19.79
N CYS A 139 10.71 17.24 18.98
CA CYS A 139 11.99 16.76 19.45
C CYS A 139 12.79 17.87 20.15
N ARG A 140 13.68 17.47 21.06
CA ARG A 140 14.59 18.39 21.76
C ARG A 140 15.52 19.15 20.78
N PHE A 141 15.96 18.47 19.72
CA PHE A 141 16.91 18.99 18.75
C PHE A 141 16.24 19.26 17.39
N PRO A 142 16.48 20.43 16.75
CA PRO A 142 15.87 20.76 15.46
C PRO A 142 16.31 19.86 14.30
N ASN A 143 17.48 19.24 14.39
CA ASN A 143 18.06 18.35 13.38
C ASN A 143 17.92 16.87 13.74
N CYS A 144 16.91 16.51 14.54
CA CYS A 144 16.66 15.14 14.93
C CYS A 144 16.34 14.27 13.71
N THR A 145 17.15 13.25 13.47
CA THR A 145 16.93 12.19 12.46
C THR A 145 15.95 11.12 12.93
N HIS A 146 15.48 11.22 14.18
CA HIS A 146 14.54 10.31 14.81
C HIS A 146 15.01 8.85 14.88
N ILE A 147 16.32 8.58 14.78
CA ILE A 147 16.87 7.22 14.77
C ILE A 147 17.65 6.97 16.05
N HIS A 148 18.77 7.66 16.21
CA HIS A 148 19.75 7.40 17.27
C HIS A 148 19.58 8.32 18.49
N GLU A 149 18.85 9.43 18.36
CA GLU A 149 18.71 10.47 19.37
C GLU A 149 17.91 10.01 20.58
N ALA A 150 18.41 10.13 21.81
CA ALA A 150 17.70 9.68 23.01
C ALA A 150 16.38 10.43 23.25
N ASP A 151 16.41 11.77 23.20
CA ASP A 151 15.25 12.64 23.46
C ASP A 151 14.47 12.93 22.16
N CYS A 152 13.67 11.95 21.71
CA CYS A 152 12.98 11.99 20.42
C CYS A 152 11.47 11.78 20.56
N ALA A 153 10.70 12.83 20.30
CA ALA A 153 9.24 12.79 20.37
C ALA A 153 8.58 11.79 19.41
N VAL A 154 9.25 11.45 18.29
CA VAL A 154 8.79 10.37 17.40
C VAL A 154 8.92 9.01 18.11
N LYS A 155 10.06 8.73 18.76
CA LYS A 155 10.26 7.47 19.48
C LYS A 155 9.36 7.36 20.70
N ASP A 156 9.13 8.46 21.41
CA ASP A 156 8.15 8.52 22.50
C ASP A 156 6.74 8.20 22.00
N ALA A 157 6.34 8.77 20.85
CA ALA A 157 5.04 8.48 20.26
C ALA A 157 4.90 7.03 19.76
N VAL A 158 6.00 6.37 19.36
CA VAL A 158 6.02 4.93 19.08
C VAL A 158 5.83 4.13 20.37
N ALA A 159 6.58 4.44 21.43
CA ALA A 159 6.48 3.78 22.73
C ALA A 159 5.07 3.92 23.35
N ASP A 160 4.43 5.07 23.15
CA ASP A 160 3.04 5.35 23.58
C ASP A 160 1.96 4.70 22.68
N GLY A 161 2.34 3.97 21.62
CA GLY A 161 1.39 3.36 20.66
C GLY A 161 0.63 4.34 19.77
N ARG A 162 1.06 5.61 19.73
CA ARG A 162 0.49 6.66 18.87
C ARG A 162 0.95 6.52 17.43
N ILE A 163 2.17 6.04 17.23
CA ILE A 163 2.72 5.61 15.94
C ILE A 163 2.83 4.09 15.95
N ASP A 164 2.39 3.45 14.87
CA ASP A 164 2.56 2.01 14.69
C ASP A 164 4.04 1.69 14.49
N GLU A 165 4.56 0.73 15.25
CA GLU A 165 5.98 0.34 15.21
C GLU A 165 6.45 -0.01 13.80
N ARG A 166 5.61 -0.71 13.01
CA ARG A 166 5.93 -1.09 11.62
C ARG A 166 6.14 0.13 10.72
N ARG A 167 5.46 1.24 11.04
CA ARG A 167 5.59 2.51 10.30
C ARG A 167 6.91 3.20 10.65
N TYR A 168 7.30 3.18 11.91
CA TYR A 168 8.60 3.70 12.34
C TYR A 168 9.77 2.87 11.81
N GLU A 169 9.65 1.54 11.80
CA GLU A 169 10.63 0.65 11.18
C GLU A 169 10.77 0.92 9.67
N ALA A 170 9.65 1.06 8.95
CA ALA A 170 9.66 1.42 7.53
C ALA A 170 10.33 2.78 7.28
N TYR A 171 10.13 3.76 8.17
CA TYR A 171 10.85 5.04 8.11
C TYR A 171 12.36 4.84 8.27
N CYS A 172 12.79 4.09 9.28
CA CYS A 172 14.20 3.81 9.53
C CYS A 172 14.86 3.11 8.33
N HIS A 173 14.17 2.15 7.73
CA HIS A 173 14.63 1.42 6.56
C HIS A 173 14.86 2.34 5.36
N LEU A 174 13.88 3.21 5.06
CA LEU A 174 13.98 4.17 3.96
C LEU A 174 15.04 5.24 4.21
N PHE A 175 15.18 5.71 5.45
CA PHE A 175 16.20 6.70 5.81
C PHE A 175 17.62 6.16 5.61
N ARG A 176 17.86 4.89 5.98
CA ARG A 176 19.18 4.25 5.82
C ARG A 176 19.52 3.92 4.38
N GLY A 177 18.53 3.93 3.48
CA GLY A 177 18.69 3.44 2.11
C GLY A 177 18.87 1.92 2.04
N ASP A 178 18.51 1.19 3.11
CA ASP A 178 18.64 -0.25 3.17
C ASP A 178 17.70 -0.88 2.13
N PRO A 179 18.18 -1.77 1.24
CA PRO A 179 17.30 -2.48 0.32
C PRO A 179 16.24 -3.22 1.12
N ILE A 180 14.97 -3.07 0.72
CA ILE A 180 13.85 -3.81 1.32
C ILE A 180 14.11 -5.29 1.03
N ALA A 181 14.60 -6.03 2.04
CA ALA A 181 14.87 -7.44 1.91
C ALA A 181 13.54 -8.21 1.79
N GLU A 182 13.39 -9.00 0.72
CA GLU A 182 12.32 -9.98 0.60
C GLU A 182 12.56 -11.07 1.66
N LYS A 183 11.56 -11.33 2.51
CA LYS A 183 11.41 -12.62 3.20
C LYS A 183 10.52 -13.51 2.35
#